data_AF-A0A9P4JM46-F1
#
_entry.id   AF-A0A9P4JM46-F1
#
_cell.length_a   1.000
_cell.length_b   1.000
_cell.length_c   1.000
_cell.angle_alpha   90.00
_cell.angle_beta   90.00
_cell.angle_gamma   90.00
#
_symmetry.space_group_name_H-M   'P 1'
#
loop_
_entity.id
_entity.type
_entity.pdbx_description
1 polymer ?
#
loop_
_entity_poly.entity_id
_entity_poly.type
_entity_poly.pdbx_seq_one_letter_code
_entity_poly.pdbx_strand_id
1 'polypeptide(L)'
;MNLFIRHIWALIRKNLLLIVVRKPISTFLRAIAIPLIVVLVLAYADTFFSSKQHLGISSPHPIRSLKDALSQSSHRPTVAFVDNGFKDGEIGSVIDSLSRTIEEAGKIAKRLRTTDELADLCKTNFKGYSPCYGAVVFHSSPHEPVPNGVWNYTLRADSNAIKGDTDITTNNNGVQVYSLPLQLAVDTEIISRAGPGKVNVTQLPGTINDIIYTENTEENRLQNSKSNYLSLCIYVFGVIFLFPMVDRRLGHD
;
A
#
# COMPACT_ATOMS: atom_id res chain seq x y z
N MET A 1 -3.79 60.83 -33.83
CA MET A 1 -3.28 60.00 -32.71
C MET A 1 -3.94 60.33 -31.36
N ASN A 2 -4.07 61.62 -30.98
CA ASN A 2 -4.64 62.03 -29.67
C ASN A 2 -6.12 61.66 -29.43
N LEU A 3 -6.97 61.70 -30.45
CA LEU A 3 -8.40 61.33 -30.32
C LEU A 3 -8.59 59.85 -29.97
N PHE A 4 -7.78 58.97 -30.56
CA PHE A 4 -7.82 57.52 -30.33
C PHE A 4 -7.41 57.17 -28.90
N ILE A 5 -6.32 57.77 -28.41
CA ILE A 5 -5.83 57.60 -27.04
C ILE A 5 -6.87 58.10 -26.04
N ARG A 6 -7.54 59.23 -26.33
CA ARG A 6 -8.58 59.79 -25.46
C ARG A 6 -9.82 58.91 -25.36
N HIS A 7 -10.22 58.26 -26.46
CA HIS A 7 -11.30 57.27 -26.46
C HIS A 7 -10.93 55.99 -25.72
N ILE A 8 -9.73 55.47 -25.93
CA ILE A 8 -9.21 54.30 -25.19
C ILE A 8 -9.20 54.58 -23.69
N TRP A 9 -8.70 55.75 -23.28
CA TRP A 9 -8.63 56.11 -21.86
C TRP A 9 -10.02 56.30 -21.23
N ALA A 10 -10.97 56.89 -21.95
CA ALA A 10 -12.36 56.99 -21.49
C ALA A 10 -13.01 55.60 -21.31
N LEU A 11 -12.76 54.66 -22.23
CA LEU A 11 -13.21 53.28 -22.11
C LEU A 11 -12.59 52.57 -20.90
N ILE A 12 -11.28 52.70 -20.71
CA ILE A 12 -10.55 52.11 -19.57
C ILE A 12 -11.13 52.66 -18.27
N ARG A 13 -11.26 53.99 -18.15
CA ARG A 13 -11.81 54.63 -16.94
C ARG A 13 -13.22 54.14 -16.64
N LYS A 14 -14.10 54.07 -17.66
CA LYS A 14 -15.48 53.61 -17.49
C LYS A 14 -15.53 52.15 -17.01
N ASN A 15 -14.76 51.27 -17.64
CA ASN A 15 -14.70 49.85 -17.26
C ASN A 15 -14.10 49.65 -15.86
N LEU A 16 -13.02 50.37 -15.52
CA LEU A 16 -12.38 50.27 -14.21
C LEU A 16 -13.34 50.71 -13.09
N LEU A 17 -14.07 51.81 -13.30
CA LEU A 17 -15.02 52.33 -12.31
C LEU A 17 -16.20 51.38 -12.10
N LEU A 18 -16.72 50.78 -13.18
CA LEU A 18 -17.80 49.79 -13.10
C LEU A 18 -17.38 48.50 -12.38
N ILE A 19 -16.17 48.02 -12.63
CA ILE A 19 -15.66 46.76 -12.07
C ILE A 19 -15.23 46.96 -10.60
N VAL A 20 -14.52 48.04 -10.28
CA VAL A 20 -13.94 48.27 -8.95
C VAL A 20 -14.96 48.84 -7.97
N VAL A 21 -15.81 49.79 -8.40
CA VAL A 21 -16.71 50.51 -7.48
C VAL A 21 -18.07 49.83 -7.34
N ARG A 22 -18.59 49.25 -8.43
CA ARG A 22 -19.95 48.67 -8.44
C ARG A 22 -20.02 47.22 -7.99
N LYS A 23 -18.93 46.44 -8.14
CA LYS A 23 -18.84 45.04 -7.66
C LYS A 23 -17.50 44.74 -6.96
N PRO A 24 -17.14 45.49 -5.89
CA PRO A 24 -15.82 45.39 -5.24
C PRO A 24 -15.53 43.98 -4.69
N ILE A 25 -16.53 43.33 -4.10
CA ILE A 25 -16.40 41.99 -3.50
C ILE A 25 -16.11 40.93 -4.57
N SER A 26 -16.86 40.93 -5.67
CA SER A 26 -16.65 40.00 -6.78
C SER A 26 -15.29 40.22 -7.45
N THR A 27 -14.87 41.49 -7.58
CA THR A 27 -13.58 41.84 -8.16
C THR A 27 -12.43 41.42 -7.25
N PHE A 28 -12.52 41.65 -5.94
CA PHE A 28 -11.53 41.19 -4.96
C PHE A 28 -11.40 39.66 -4.94
N LEU A 29 -12.54 38.95 -4.90
CA LEU A 29 -12.55 37.49 -4.91
C LEU A 29 -11.88 36.93 -6.17
N ARG A 30 -12.21 37.44 -7.36
CA ARG A 30 -11.67 36.95 -8.64
C ARG A 30 -10.23 37.37 -8.90
N ALA A 31 -9.88 38.61 -8.59
CA ALA A 31 -8.58 39.17 -8.94
C ALA A 31 -7.49 38.82 -7.92
N ILE A 32 -7.86 38.60 -6.65
CA ILE A 32 -6.88 38.43 -5.55
C ILE A 32 -7.13 37.13 -4.80
N ALA A 33 -8.33 36.92 -4.23
CA ALA A 33 -8.54 35.82 -3.29
C ALA A 33 -8.41 34.43 -3.95
N ILE A 34 -9.06 34.23 -5.11
CA ILE A 34 -9.03 32.94 -5.84
C ILE A 34 -7.59 32.61 -6.31
N PRO A 35 -6.87 33.51 -7.01
CA PRO A 35 -5.48 33.26 -7.38
C PRO A 35 -4.57 32.97 -6.19
N LEU A 36 -4.71 33.72 -5.08
CA LEU A 36 -3.91 33.54 -3.87
C LEU A 36 -4.13 32.16 -3.23
N ILE A 37 -5.40 31.76 -3.06
CA ILE A 37 -5.75 30.45 -2.49
C ILE A 37 -5.19 29.34 -3.38
N VAL A 38 -5.30 29.47 -4.70
CA VAL A 38 -4.77 28.48 -5.64
C VAL A 38 -3.25 28.36 -5.52
N VAL A 39 -2.52 29.48 -5.50
CA VAL A 39 -1.06 29.47 -5.33
C VAL A 39 -0.68 28.82 -4.00
N LEU A 40 -1.42 29.11 -2.92
CA LEU A 40 -1.21 28.47 -1.63
C LEU A 40 -1.42 26.95 -1.70
N VAL A 41 -2.54 26.49 -2.26
CA VAL A 41 -2.83 25.06 -2.41
C VAL A 41 -1.77 24.37 -3.25
N LEU A 42 -1.35 24.96 -4.38
CA LEU A 42 -0.31 24.39 -5.23
C LEU A 42 1.06 24.37 -4.55
N ALA A 43 1.42 25.42 -3.81
CA ALA A 43 2.69 25.48 -3.08
C ALA A 43 2.79 24.38 -2.01
N TYR A 44 1.68 24.02 -1.37
CA TYR A 44 1.64 22.93 -0.38
C TYR A 44 1.29 21.57 -0.96
N ALA A 45 0.87 21.48 -2.23
CA ALA A 45 0.49 20.22 -2.86
C ALA A 45 1.67 19.23 -2.87
N ASP A 46 2.87 19.67 -3.24
CA ASP A 46 4.04 18.78 -3.32
C ASP A 46 4.39 18.16 -1.96
N THR A 47 4.30 18.92 -0.88
CA THR A 47 4.56 18.40 0.48
C THR A 47 3.46 17.48 0.99
N PHE A 48 2.20 17.73 0.62
CA PHE A 48 1.07 16.90 1.04
C PHE A 48 0.98 15.57 0.26
N PHE A 49 1.38 15.57 -1.01
CA PHE A 49 1.34 14.38 -1.87
C PHE A 49 2.66 13.60 -1.92
N SER A 50 3.72 14.09 -1.27
CA SER A 50 4.99 13.38 -1.17
C SER A 50 4.86 12.19 -0.20
N SER A 51 4.82 10.98 -0.76
CA SER A 51 4.93 9.74 0.01
C SER A 51 6.38 9.46 0.41
N LYS A 52 6.61 9.04 1.66
CA LYS A 52 7.91 8.55 2.17
C LYS A 52 8.16 7.11 1.73
N GLN A 53 8.07 6.84 0.44
CA GLN A 53 8.36 5.53 -0.11
C GLN A 53 9.71 5.59 -0.82
N HIS A 54 10.53 4.57 -0.55
CA HIS A 54 11.77 4.35 -1.28
C HIS A 54 11.66 3.11 -2.14
N LEU A 55 11.81 3.29 -3.45
CA LEU A 55 11.62 2.26 -4.47
C LEU A 55 12.95 1.80 -5.09
N GLY A 56 12.99 0.59 -5.60
CA GLY A 56 14.15 0.01 -6.28
C GLY A 56 14.44 -1.38 -5.76
N ILE A 57 15.71 -1.68 -5.50
CA ILE A 57 16.18 -2.97 -5.01
C ILE A 57 16.85 -2.75 -3.64
N SER A 58 16.47 -3.52 -2.63
CA SER A 58 17.07 -3.41 -1.30
C SER A 58 18.44 -4.08 -1.22
N SER A 59 19.21 -3.72 -0.20
CA SER A 59 20.32 -4.56 0.25
C SER A 59 19.79 -5.89 0.83
N PRO A 60 20.59 -6.97 0.84
CA PRO A 60 20.22 -8.21 1.50
C PRO A 60 19.98 -7.99 3.00
N HIS A 61 18.83 -8.44 3.51
CA HIS A 61 18.51 -8.40 4.93
C HIS A 61 18.16 -9.79 5.45
N PRO A 62 18.51 -10.15 6.69
CA PRO A 62 18.10 -11.43 7.24
C PRO A 62 16.59 -11.47 7.46
N ILE A 63 15.95 -12.56 7.01
CA ILE A 63 14.55 -12.86 7.32
C ILE A 63 14.43 -13.07 8.83
N ARG A 64 13.45 -12.40 9.44
CA ARG A 64 13.19 -12.52 10.87
C ARG A 64 12.66 -13.88 11.25
N SER A 65 12.89 -14.29 12.49
CA SER A 65 12.15 -15.41 13.06
C SER A 65 10.66 -15.08 13.14
N LEU A 66 9.79 -16.09 13.05
CA LEU A 66 8.35 -15.91 13.22
C LEU A 66 8.02 -15.27 14.58
N LYS A 67 8.73 -15.64 15.65
CA LYS A 67 8.52 -15.08 16.98
C LYS A 67 8.82 -13.58 17.04
N ASP A 68 9.93 -13.14 16.44
CA ASP A 68 10.29 -11.72 16.39
C ASP A 68 9.29 -10.93 15.54
N ALA A 69 8.88 -11.48 14.40
CA ALA A 69 7.91 -10.86 13.51
C ALA A 69 6.53 -10.72 14.16
N LEU A 70 6.05 -11.75 14.87
CA LEU A 70 4.82 -11.71 15.64
C LEU A 70 4.88 -10.64 16.74
N SER A 71 6.02 -10.51 17.45
CA SER A 71 6.18 -9.50 18.51
C SER A 71 5.99 -8.06 17.99
N GLN A 72 6.43 -7.78 16.76
CA GLN A 72 6.30 -6.48 16.12
C GLN A 72 4.87 -6.23 15.60
N SER A 73 4.11 -7.28 15.31
CA SER A 73 2.73 -7.20 14.81
C SER A 73 1.72 -6.86 15.93
N SER A 74 1.62 -5.59 16.30
CA SER A 74 0.72 -5.17 17.40
C SER A 74 -0.77 -5.24 17.02
N HIS A 75 -1.11 -5.04 15.74
CA HIS A 75 -2.49 -4.85 15.31
C HIS A 75 -3.13 -6.12 14.70
N ARG A 76 -2.36 -7.17 14.44
CA ARG A 76 -2.78 -8.38 13.73
C ARG A 76 -2.49 -9.62 14.58
N PRO A 77 -3.29 -9.91 15.61
CA PRO A 77 -2.93 -10.94 16.59
C PRO A 77 -3.19 -12.37 16.09
N THR A 78 -3.94 -12.56 15.00
CA THR A 78 -4.45 -13.88 14.62
C THR A 78 -3.67 -14.47 13.45
N VAL A 79 -3.15 -15.69 13.60
CA VAL A 79 -2.63 -16.50 12.49
C VAL A 79 -3.59 -17.65 12.25
N ALA A 80 -4.05 -17.82 11.02
CA ALA A 80 -5.03 -18.85 10.68
C ALA A 80 -4.41 -19.99 9.85
N PHE A 81 -4.84 -21.21 10.12
CA PHE A 81 -4.42 -22.41 9.41
C PHE A 81 -5.64 -23.14 8.90
N VAL A 82 -5.72 -23.40 7.58
CA VAL A 82 -6.80 -24.17 6.98
C VAL A 82 -6.29 -25.59 6.72
N ASP A 83 -6.89 -26.56 7.41
CA ASP A 83 -6.50 -27.97 7.36
C ASP A 83 -7.19 -28.75 6.24
N ASN A 84 -8.24 -28.21 5.60
CA ASN A 84 -9.06 -28.88 4.58
C ASN A 84 -9.58 -30.26 5.03
N GLY A 85 -9.71 -30.50 6.34
CA GLY A 85 -10.13 -31.77 6.93
C GLY A 85 -8.99 -32.72 7.34
N PHE A 86 -7.73 -32.39 7.09
CA PHE A 86 -6.55 -33.22 7.41
C PHE A 86 -6.04 -32.97 8.84
N LYS A 87 -6.75 -33.51 9.84
CA LYS A 87 -6.47 -33.24 11.26
C LYS A 87 -5.49 -34.20 11.93
N ASP A 88 -5.51 -35.46 11.54
CA ASP A 88 -4.85 -36.53 12.30
C ASP A 88 -3.49 -36.97 11.71
N GLY A 89 -3.05 -36.33 10.63
CA GLY A 89 -1.78 -36.63 9.97
C GLY A 89 -0.71 -35.54 10.08
N GLU A 90 0.17 -35.49 9.09
CA GLU A 90 1.36 -34.63 9.08
C GLU A 90 0.96 -33.14 9.07
N ILE A 91 -0.12 -32.79 8.38
CA ILE A 91 -0.65 -31.42 8.33
C ILE A 91 -1.07 -30.97 9.72
N GLY A 92 -1.84 -31.80 10.43
CA GLY A 92 -2.26 -31.53 11.80
C GLY A 92 -1.07 -31.28 12.72
N SER A 93 -0.05 -32.12 12.64
CA SER A 93 1.15 -31.99 13.49
C SER A 93 2.02 -30.77 13.17
N VAL A 94 2.12 -30.35 11.90
CA VAL A 94 2.77 -29.08 11.51
C VAL A 94 2.00 -27.89 12.09
N ILE A 95 0.68 -27.88 11.93
CA ILE A 95 -0.16 -26.80 12.46
C ILE A 95 -0.05 -26.74 13.99
N ASP A 96 0.02 -27.88 14.70
CA ASP A 96 0.16 -27.90 16.16
C ASP A 96 1.49 -27.29 16.63
N SER A 97 2.60 -27.61 15.93
CA SER A 97 3.92 -27.04 16.26
C SER A 97 3.93 -25.51 16.06
N LEU A 98 3.46 -25.05 14.89
CA LEU A 98 3.39 -23.63 14.58
C LEU A 98 2.44 -22.89 15.52
N SER A 99 1.29 -23.48 15.82
CA SER A 99 0.31 -22.89 16.75
C SER A 99 0.91 -22.65 18.12
N ARG A 100 1.72 -23.61 18.63
CA ARG A 100 2.45 -23.44 19.88
C ARG A 100 3.43 -22.27 19.82
N THR A 101 4.23 -22.14 18.75
CA THR A 101 5.15 -21.00 18.59
C THR A 101 4.42 -19.66 18.56
N ILE A 102 3.23 -19.61 17.95
CA ILE A 102 2.39 -18.41 17.85
C ILE A 102 1.80 -18.04 19.21
N GLU A 103 1.28 -19.02 19.94
CA GLU A 103 0.71 -18.84 21.28
C GLU A 103 1.78 -18.43 22.30
N GLU A 104 2.97 -19.02 22.23
CA GLU A 104 4.14 -18.61 23.05
C GLU A 104 4.60 -17.18 22.76
N ALA A 105 4.33 -16.66 21.55
CA ALA A 105 4.55 -15.27 21.19
C ALA A 105 3.41 -14.33 21.66
N GLY A 106 2.42 -14.85 22.40
CA GLY A 106 1.27 -14.11 22.90
C GLY A 106 0.23 -13.79 21.82
N LYS A 107 0.18 -14.57 20.75
CA LYS A 107 -0.73 -14.40 19.61
C LYS A 107 -1.75 -15.53 19.54
N ILE A 108 -2.73 -15.40 18.66
CA ILE A 108 -3.85 -16.33 18.54
C ILE A 108 -3.63 -17.21 17.31
N ALA A 109 -3.45 -18.50 17.52
CA ALA A 109 -3.50 -19.48 16.43
C ALA A 109 -4.94 -19.98 16.24
N LYS A 110 -5.44 -19.99 15.00
CA LYS A 110 -6.77 -20.52 14.67
C LYS A 110 -6.66 -21.60 13.60
N ARG A 111 -7.02 -22.83 13.96
CA ARG A 111 -7.23 -23.91 12.99
C ARG A 111 -8.67 -23.86 12.47
N LEU A 112 -8.81 -23.87 11.15
CA LEU A 112 -10.06 -23.75 10.40
C LEU A 112 -10.16 -24.91 9.41
N ARG A 113 -11.39 -25.28 9.04
CA ARG A 113 -11.61 -26.42 8.15
C ARG A 113 -11.65 -26.02 6.67
N THR A 114 -12.17 -24.84 6.37
CA THR A 114 -12.39 -24.40 4.99
C THR A 114 -11.86 -22.98 4.75
N THR A 115 -11.67 -22.63 3.48
CA THR A 115 -11.31 -21.27 3.09
C THR A 115 -12.44 -20.25 3.33
N ASP A 116 -13.68 -20.69 3.47
CA ASP A 116 -14.82 -19.82 3.74
C ASP A 116 -14.79 -19.34 5.19
N GLU A 117 -14.52 -20.24 6.14
CA GLU A 117 -14.27 -19.89 7.54
C GLU A 117 -13.10 -18.91 7.67
N LEU A 118 -12.07 -19.07 6.81
CA LEU A 118 -10.95 -18.15 6.74
C LEU A 118 -11.37 -16.75 6.23
N ALA A 119 -12.23 -16.69 5.22
CA ALA A 119 -12.75 -15.43 4.69
C ALA A 119 -13.59 -14.67 5.73
N ASP A 120 -14.35 -15.40 6.55
CA ASP A 120 -15.15 -14.82 7.63
C ASP A 120 -14.26 -14.33 8.79
N LEU A 121 -13.28 -15.13 9.22
CA LEU A 121 -12.37 -14.77 10.31
C LEU A 121 -11.44 -13.62 9.92
N CYS A 122 -10.86 -13.66 8.71
CA CYS A 122 -9.85 -12.73 8.23
C CYS A 122 -10.43 -11.71 7.24
N LYS A 123 -11.67 -11.28 7.47
CA LYS A 123 -12.36 -10.32 6.60
C LYS A 123 -11.58 -9.02 6.48
N THR A 124 -11.38 -8.55 5.25
CA THR A 124 -10.69 -7.29 4.96
C THR A 124 -11.65 -6.10 5.01
N ASN A 125 -11.14 -4.94 5.41
CA ASN A 125 -11.84 -3.67 5.25
C ASN A 125 -11.58 -3.07 3.86
N PHE A 126 -12.19 -1.91 3.55
CA PHE A 126 -12.02 -1.20 2.28
C PHE A 126 -10.58 -0.80 1.95
N LYS A 127 -9.69 -0.74 2.95
CA LYS A 127 -8.26 -0.47 2.77
C LYS A 127 -7.43 -1.75 2.56
N GLY A 128 -8.09 -2.90 2.48
CA GLY A 128 -7.43 -4.20 2.31
C GLY A 128 -6.72 -4.70 3.58
N TYR A 129 -7.07 -4.19 4.76
CA TYR A 129 -6.51 -4.61 6.05
C TYR A 129 -7.41 -5.66 6.70
N SER A 130 -6.81 -6.72 7.28
CA SER A 130 -7.51 -7.77 8.02
C SER A 130 -6.98 -7.88 9.47
N PRO A 131 -7.75 -8.44 10.41
CA PRO A 131 -7.26 -8.68 11.77
C PRO A 131 -6.22 -9.82 11.85
N CYS A 132 -5.96 -10.51 10.74
CA CYS A 132 -5.05 -11.63 10.67
C CYS A 132 -3.65 -11.18 10.26
N TYR A 133 -2.64 -11.76 10.91
CA TYR A 133 -1.23 -11.63 10.56
C TYR A 133 -0.95 -12.29 9.22
N GLY A 134 -1.56 -13.44 8.99
CA GLY A 134 -1.44 -14.24 7.78
C GLY A 134 -2.20 -15.54 7.96
N ALA A 135 -2.35 -16.29 6.87
CA ALA A 135 -2.94 -17.60 6.92
C ALA A 135 -2.24 -18.59 6.00
N VAL A 136 -2.29 -19.87 6.35
CA VAL A 136 -1.72 -20.96 5.55
C VAL A 136 -2.83 -21.94 5.24
N VAL A 137 -3.02 -22.25 3.95
CA VAL A 137 -4.00 -23.22 3.48
C VAL A 137 -3.25 -24.45 3.01
N PHE A 138 -3.41 -25.57 3.70
CA PHE A 138 -2.76 -26.82 3.33
C PHE A 138 -3.63 -27.61 2.36
N HIS A 139 -3.08 -27.99 1.21
CA HIS A 139 -3.78 -28.76 0.17
C HIS A 139 -3.37 -30.23 0.18
N SER A 140 -2.10 -30.53 0.42
CA SER A 140 -1.58 -31.90 0.54
C SER A 140 -0.29 -32.00 1.33
N SER A 141 -0.03 -33.21 1.83
CA SER A 141 1.22 -33.69 2.42
C SER A 141 1.65 -35.00 1.74
N PRO A 142 2.85 -35.53 2.03
CA PRO A 142 3.32 -36.80 1.47
C PRO A 142 2.42 -38.02 1.71
N HIS A 143 1.60 -37.99 2.77
CA HIS A 143 0.72 -39.10 3.12
C HIS A 143 -0.78 -38.75 3.05
N GLU A 144 -1.14 -37.50 2.75
CA GLU A 144 -2.54 -37.04 2.72
C GLU A 144 -2.76 -36.05 1.55
N PRO A 145 -3.83 -36.18 0.74
CA PRO A 145 -4.89 -37.20 0.77
C PRO A 145 -4.49 -38.54 0.13
N VAL A 146 -3.37 -38.59 -0.60
CA VAL A 146 -2.91 -39.78 -1.31
C VAL A 146 -1.49 -40.15 -0.88
N PRO A 147 -1.15 -41.46 -0.80
CA PRO A 147 0.21 -41.90 -0.53
C PRO A 147 1.19 -41.41 -1.60
N ASN A 148 2.39 -40.99 -1.20
CA ASN A 148 3.43 -40.40 -2.06
C ASN A 148 3.07 -39.03 -2.64
N GLY A 149 2.25 -38.26 -1.93
CA GLY A 149 2.00 -36.86 -2.26
C GLY A 149 3.25 -35.99 -2.11
N VAL A 150 3.09 -34.71 -2.43
CA VAL A 150 4.06 -33.66 -2.12
C VAL A 150 3.40 -32.63 -1.22
N TRP A 151 4.20 -31.92 -0.44
CA TRP A 151 3.71 -30.77 0.30
C TRP A 151 3.20 -29.71 -0.68
N ASN A 152 1.92 -29.36 -0.54
CA ASN A 152 1.30 -28.27 -1.29
C ASN A 152 0.52 -27.41 -0.32
N TYR A 153 0.91 -26.15 -0.21
CA TYR A 153 0.23 -25.20 0.65
C TYR A 153 0.22 -23.81 -0.01
N THR A 154 -0.70 -22.96 0.43
CA THR A 154 -0.82 -21.59 -0.04
C THR A 154 -0.76 -20.64 1.15
N LEU A 155 0.20 -19.72 1.12
CA LEU A 155 0.21 -18.57 2.02
C LEU A 155 -0.80 -17.54 1.54
N ARG A 156 -1.60 -17.04 2.48
CA ARG A 156 -2.57 -15.97 2.28
C ARG A 156 -2.16 -14.82 3.20
N ALA A 157 -2.03 -13.63 2.63
CA ALA A 157 -1.86 -12.40 3.37
C ALA A 157 -2.83 -11.36 2.80
N ASP A 158 -3.16 -10.36 3.62
CA ASP A 158 -4.04 -9.29 3.16
C ASP A 158 -3.34 -8.35 2.17
N SER A 159 -4.14 -7.55 1.46
CA SER A 159 -3.61 -6.70 0.40
C SER A 159 -2.66 -5.62 0.94
N ASN A 160 -2.83 -5.17 2.18
CA ASN A 160 -1.93 -4.17 2.77
C ASN A 160 -0.58 -4.78 3.16
N ALA A 161 -0.56 -6.03 3.63
CA ALA A 161 0.69 -6.74 3.91
C ALA A 161 1.52 -7.01 2.64
N ILE A 162 0.86 -7.26 1.50
CA ILE A 162 1.55 -7.58 0.24
C ILE A 162 1.87 -6.33 -0.60
N LYS A 163 0.91 -5.40 -0.71
CA LYS A 163 0.97 -4.23 -1.61
C LYS A 163 1.00 -2.90 -0.86
N GLY A 164 1.35 -2.92 0.42
CA GLY A 164 1.49 -1.72 1.22
C GLY A 164 2.63 -0.83 0.73
N ASP A 165 2.81 0.30 1.41
CA ASP A 165 3.92 1.19 1.15
C ASP A 165 5.24 0.44 1.35
N THR A 166 6.09 0.49 0.33
CA THR A 166 7.40 -0.16 0.34
C THR A 166 8.51 0.88 0.49
N ASP A 167 9.44 0.57 1.38
CA ASP A 167 10.66 1.31 1.62
C ASP A 167 11.85 0.33 1.61
N ILE A 168 12.61 0.35 0.52
CA ILE A 168 13.78 -0.51 0.32
C ILE A 168 14.94 -0.21 1.28
N THR A 169 14.93 0.93 1.97
CA THR A 169 15.99 1.32 2.92
C THR A 169 15.75 0.74 4.31
N THR A 170 14.56 0.19 4.55
CA THR A 170 14.17 -0.42 5.81
C THR A 170 13.90 -1.90 5.64
N ASN A 171 13.96 -2.65 6.75
CA ASN A 171 13.52 -4.04 6.79
C ASN A 171 12.06 -4.16 7.27
N ASN A 172 11.25 -3.08 7.33
CA ASN A 172 9.93 -3.12 7.99
C ASN A 172 8.75 -3.23 7.01
N ASN A 173 9.02 -3.72 5.80
CA ASN A 173 8.00 -3.85 4.76
C ASN A 173 7.02 -4.98 5.11
N GLY A 174 5.77 -4.85 4.67
CA GLY A 174 4.72 -5.82 5.01
C GLY A 174 5.11 -7.27 4.69
N VAL A 175 5.72 -7.52 3.53
CA VAL A 175 6.18 -8.86 3.15
C VAL A 175 7.27 -9.41 4.10
N GLN A 176 8.18 -8.55 4.56
CA GLN A 176 9.30 -8.91 5.45
C GLN A 176 8.86 -9.07 6.91
N VAL A 177 7.73 -8.45 7.29
CA VAL A 177 7.15 -8.51 8.64
C VAL A 177 6.11 -9.61 8.74
N TYR A 178 5.37 -9.93 7.68
CA TYR A 178 4.22 -10.86 7.74
C TYR A 178 4.48 -12.15 6.98
N SER A 179 4.63 -12.07 5.65
CA SER A 179 4.60 -13.24 4.77
C SER A 179 5.87 -14.09 4.84
N LEU A 180 7.06 -13.45 4.75
CA LEU A 180 8.34 -14.17 4.72
C LEU A 180 8.64 -14.91 6.03
N PRO A 181 8.47 -14.32 7.23
CA PRO A 181 8.68 -15.05 8.48
C PRO A 181 7.72 -16.23 8.65
N LEU A 182 6.47 -16.09 8.18
CA LEU A 182 5.49 -17.18 8.21
C LEU A 182 5.87 -18.31 7.26
N GLN A 183 6.25 -17.97 6.02
CA GLN A 183 6.72 -18.95 5.05
C GLN A 183 7.95 -19.70 5.55
N LEU A 184 8.94 -18.97 6.07
CA LEU A 184 10.15 -19.57 6.61
C LEU A 184 9.86 -20.55 7.75
N ALA A 185 8.94 -20.21 8.65
CA ALA A 185 8.54 -21.11 9.74
C ALA A 185 7.84 -22.38 9.23
N VAL A 186 6.92 -22.25 8.27
CA VAL A 186 6.23 -23.39 7.65
C VAL A 186 7.24 -24.31 6.96
N ASP A 187 8.13 -23.74 6.14
CA ASP A 187 9.14 -24.51 5.41
C ASP A 187 10.14 -25.18 6.36
N THR A 188 10.55 -24.50 7.44
CA THR A 188 11.43 -25.07 8.47
C THR A 188 10.78 -26.27 9.16
N GLU A 189 9.49 -26.17 9.52
CA GLU A 189 8.74 -27.26 10.12
C GLU A 189 8.60 -28.44 9.15
N ILE A 190 8.25 -28.19 7.89
CA ILE A 190 8.14 -29.22 6.86
C ILE A 190 9.47 -29.94 6.66
N ILE A 191 10.58 -29.20 6.54
CA ILE A 191 11.92 -29.76 6.34
C ILE A 191 12.37 -30.56 7.56
N SER A 192 12.11 -30.07 8.78
CA SER A 192 12.47 -30.78 10.01
C SER A 192 11.81 -32.17 10.14
N ARG A 193 10.69 -32.38 9.43
CA ARG A 193 9.91 -33.62 9.42
C ARG A 193 10.26 -34.52 8.23
N ALA A 194 11.05 -34.03 7.27
CA ALA A 194 11.59 -34.87 6.22
C ALA A 194 12.59 -35.85 6.85
N GLY A 195 12.16 -37.11 7.00
CA GLY A 195 12.97 -38.15 7.65
C GLY A 195 14.33 -38.38 6.96
N PRO A 196 15.33 -38.89 7.71
CA PRO A 196 16.65 -39.18 7.16
C PRO A 196 16.53 -40.21 6.03
N GLY A 197 16.88 -39.81 4.80
CA GLY A 197 16.89 -40.68 3.61
C GLY A 197 15.99 -40.26 2.44
N LYS A 198 15.10 -39.27 2.59
CA LYS A 198 14.30 -38.73 1.46
C LYS A 198 14.82 -37.40 0.88
N VAL A 199 15.56 -36.62 1.67
CA VAL A 199 16.14 -35.32 1.26
C VAL A 199 17.53 -35.19 1.89
N ASN A 200 18.54 -34.74 1.12
CA ASN A 200 19.91 -34.49 1.61
C ASN A 200 20.04 -33.23 2.49
N VAL A 201 18.93 -32.53 2.75
CA VAL A 201 18.88 -31.28 3.51
C VAL A 201 17.97 -31.52 4.71
N THR A 202 18.59 -31.74 5.87
CA THR A 202 17.88 -31.93 7.15
C THR A 202 17.60 -30.60 7.86
N GLN A 203 18.26 -29.51 7.44
CA GLN A 203 18.13 -28.17 8.03
C GLN A 203 18.34 -27.08 6.98
N LEU A 204 17.56 -26.01 7.06
CA LEU A 204 17.80 -24.77 6.30
C LEU A 204 19.07 -24.06 6.81
N PRO A 205 19.72 -23.23 5.98
CA PRO A 205 20.80 -22.36 6.44
C PRO A 205 20.35 -21.50 7.62
N GLY A 206 21.23 -21.31 8.61
CA GLY A 206 20.89 -20.57 9.84
C GLY A 206 20.46 -19.11 9.62
N THR A 207 20.86 -18.52 8.49
CA THR A 207 20.40 -17.19 8.06
C THR A 207 20.05 -17.23 6.58
N ILE A 208 18.80 -16.91 6.26
CA ILE A 208 18.34 -16.70 4.88
C ILE A 208 18.10 -15.20 4.71
N ASN A 209 18.71 -14.61 3.70
CA ASN A 209 18.53 -13.20 3.40
C ASN A 209 17.44 -13.01 2.35
N ASP A 210 16.62 -11.98 2.52
CA ASP A 210 15.69 -11.50 1.52
C ASP A 210 16.27 -10.30 0.76
N ILE A 211 15.77 -10.12 -0.46
CA ILE A 211 16.00 -8.95 -1.28
C ILE A 211 14.63 -8.57 -1.82
N ILE A 212 14.15 -7.39 -1.44
CA ILE A 212 12.90 -6.87 -1.96
C ILE A 212 13.20 -5.99 -3.17
N TYR A 213 12.30 -6.04 -4.13
CA TYR A 213 12.37 -5.22 -5.32
C TYR A 213 11.00 -4.63 -5.63
N THR A 214 11.00 -3.47 -6.26
CA THR A 214 9.80 -2.82 -6.79
C THR A 214 9.93 -2.65 -8.29
N GLU A 215 8.79 -2.68 -8.99
CA GLU A 215 8.75 -2.51 -10.46
C GLU A 215 9.31 -1.16 -10.92
N ASN A 216 9.20 -0.14 -10.06
CA ASN A 216 9.69 1.22 -10.34
C ASN A 216 10.96 1.53 -9.55
N THR A 217 11.78 2.42 -10.11
CA THR A 217 12.94 3.01 -9.42
C THR A 217 12.55 4.35 -8.78
N GLU A 218 13.39 4.81 -7.85
CA GLU A 218 13.22 6.14 -7.23
C GLU A 218 13.31 7.28 -8.21
N GLU A 219 14.20 7.18 -9.20
CA GLU A 219 14.32 8.19 -10.25
C GLU A 219 13.01 8.31 -11.04
N ASN A 220 12.46 7.17 -11.47
CA ASN A 220 11.18 7.13 -12.19
C ASN A 220 10.04 7.69 -11.34
N ARG A 221 10.01 7.37 -10.03
CA ARG A 221 8.99 7.90 -9.11
C ARG A 221 9.09 9.41 -8.96
N LEU A 222 10.29 9.94 -8.74
CA LEU A 222 10.53 11.39 -8.62
C LEU A 222 10.18 12.12 -9.92
N GLN A 223 10.51 11.54 -11.08
CA GLN A 223 10.15 12.10 -12.38
C GLN A 223 8.63 12.08 -12.60
N ASN A 224 7.95 10.99 -12.26
CA ASN A 224 6.50 10.89 -12.36
C ASN A 224 5.79 11.85 -11.41
N SER A 225 6.29 12.02 -10.18
CA SER A 225 5.77 13.00 -9.22
C SER A 225 5.86 14.42 -9.78
N LYS A 226 7.01 14.79 -10.36
CA LYS A 226 7.20 16.09 -11.03
C LYS A 226 6.24 16.26 -12.21
N SER A 227 6.08 15.23 -13.04
CA SER A 227 5.16 15.27 -14.19
C SER A 227 3.71 15.46 -13.76
N ASN A 228 3.27 14.72 -12.74
CA ASN A 228 1.91 14.83 -12.18
C ASN A 228 1.67 16.21 -11.56
N TYR A 229 2.63 16.74 -10.82
CA TYR A 229 2.56 18.10 -10.26
C TYR A 229 2.45 19.17 -11.36
N LEU A 230 3.26 19.05 -12.42
CA LEU A 230 3.18 19.95 -13.57
C LEU A 230 1.84 19.83 -14.30
N SER A 231 1.32 18.61 -14.45
CA SER A 231 -0.01 18.37 -15.03
C SER A 231 -1.11 19.04 -14.21
N LEU A 232 -1.09 18.87 -12.88
CA LEU A 232 -2.02 19.54 -11.97
C LEU A 232 -1.96 21.07 -12.12
N CYS A 233 -0.75 21.64 -12.18
CA CYS A 233 -0.57 23.07 -12.43
C CYS A 233 -1.23 23.50 -13.74
N ILE A 234 -1.00 22.76 -14.84
CA ILE A 234 -1.58 23.06 -16.15
C ILE A 234 -3.11 23.04 -16.10
N TYR A 235 -3.71 22.02 -15.48
CA TYR A 235 -5.18 21.92 -15.37
C TYR A 235 -5.77 23.07 -14.56
N VAL A 236 -5.19 23.37 -13.40
CA VAL A 236 -5.70 24.42 -12.50
C VAL A 236 -5.57 25.80 -13.14
N PHE A 237 -4.40 26.13 -13.69
CA PHE A 237 -4.22 27.41 -14.39
C PHE A 237 -5.07 27.49 -15.66
N GLY A 238 -5.23 26.39 -16.39
CA GLY A 238 -6.10 26.33 -17.57
C GLY A 238 -7.54 26.73 -17.25
N VAL A 239 -8.12 26.19 -16.17
CA VAL A 239 -9.47 26.57 -15.72
C VAL A 239 -9.53 28.05 -15.32
N ILE A 240 -8.54 28.55 -14.58
CA ILE A 240 -8.49 29.96 -14.15
C ILE A 240 -8.40 30.92 -15.33
N PHE A 241 -7.68 30.58 -16.39
CA PHE A 241 -7.59 31.43 -17.58
C PHE A 241 -8.84 31.36 -18.46
N LEU A 242 -9.54 30.22 -18.49
CA LEU A 242 -10.76 30.04 -19.28
C LEU A 242 -12.00 30.65 -18.60
N PHE A 243 -12.09 30.61 -17.27
CA PHE A 243 -13.26 31.12 -16.52
C PHE A 243 -13.62 32.59 -16.85
N PRO A 244 -12.66 33.54 -16.90
CA PRO A 244 -12.92 34.94 -17.25
C PRO A 244 -13.37 35.14 -18.70
N MET A 245 -13.05 34.20 -19.61
CA MET A 245 -13.46 34.27 -21.01
C MET A 245 -14.92 33.84 -21.19
N VAL A 246 -15.39 32.84 -20.43
CA VAL A 246 -16.76 32.32 -20.53
C VAL A 246 -17.77 33.24 -19.85
N ASP A 247 -17.40 33.83 -18.71
CA ASP A 247 -18.32 34.65 -17.90
C ASP A 247 -18.69 36.00 -18.56
N ARG A 248 -17.98 36.43 -19.61
CA ARG A 248 -18.39 37.62 -20.40
C ARG A 248 -19.61 37.39 -21.30
N ARG A 249 -20.08 36.15 -21.48
CA ARG A 249 -21.27 35.87 -22.33
C ARG A 249 -22.60 35.88 -21.59
N LEU A 250 -22.63 35.88 -20.25
CA LEU A 250 -23.87 35.72 -19.47
C LEU A 250 -24.32 36.98 -18.69
N GLY A 251 -23.66 38.11 -18.89
CA GLY A 251 -23.98 39.38 -18.20
C GLY A 251 -24.61 40.46 -19.07
N HIS A 252 -25.11 40.10 -20.25
CA HIS A 252 -25.80 41.01 -21.18
C HIS A 252 -27.27 40.62 -21.28
N ASP A 253 -27.99 40.74 -20.16
CA ASP A 253 -29.45 40.98 -20.09
C ASP A 253 -29.70 41.92 -18.90
#